data_AF-Q4S342-F1
#
_entry.id   AF-Q4S342-F1
#
_cell.length_a   1.000
_cell.length_b   1.000
_cell.length_c   1.000
_cell.angle_alpha   90.00
_cell.angle_beta   90.00
_cell.angle_gamma   90.00
#
_symmetry.space_group_name_H-M   'P 1'
#
loop_
_entity.id
_entity.type
_entity.pdbx_description
1 polymer ?
#
loop_
_entity_poly.entity_id
_entity_poly.type
_entity_poly.pdbx_seq_one_letter_code
_entity_poly.pdbx_strand_id
1 'polypeptide(L)' 'QVEFEDGSQISVKREDIYTLDEDLPKRVKSRMSVASDMRFELFAESDVKQNSKRQRVINSRYREDYIEPVIYRAIME' A
#
# COMPACT_ATOMS: atom_id res chain seq x y z
N GLN A 1 30.51 12.08 2.14
CA GLN A 1 29.95 10.83 2.68
C GLN A 1 29.31 11.18 4.00
N VAL A 2 28.08 10.74 4.23
CA VAL A 2 27.34 10.96 5.48
C VAL A 2 27.30 9.62 6.20
N GLU A 3 27.59 9.64 7.49
CA GLU A 3 27.50 8.50 8.39
C GLU A 3 26.32 8.74 9.34
N PHE A 4 25.46 7.73 9.48
CA PHE A 4 24.29 7.76 10.35
C PHE A 4 24.59 7.03 11.68
N GLU A 5 23.73 7.22 12.67
CA GLU A 5 23.91 6.66 14.02
C GLU A 5 23.96 5.12 14.06
N ASP A 6 23.37 4.46 13.07
CA ASP A 6 23.40 3.00 12.90
C ASP A 6 24.70 2.48 12.25
N GLY A 7 25.65 3.38 11.95
CA GLY A 7 26.89 3.08 11.23
C GLY A 7 26.70 2.91 9.72
N SER A 8 25.50 3.15 9.20
CA SER A 8 25.27 3.16 7.76
C SER A 8 25.91 4.40 7.12
N GLN A 9 26.44 4.24 5.91
CA GLN A 9 27.13 5.32 5.20
C GLN A 9 26.54 5.52 3.80
N ILE A 10 26.29 6.78 3.43
CA ILE A 10 25.71 7.17 2.14
C ILE A 10 26.53 8.29 1.50
N SER A 11 26.78 8.17 0.18
CA SER A 11 27.40 9.22 -0.62
C SER A 11 26.32 10.06 -1.32
N VAL A 12 26.14 11.31 -0.87
CA VAL A 12 25.19 12.29 -1.44
C VAL A 12 25.89 13.63 -1.65
N LYS A 13 25.35 14.47 -2.55
CA LYS A 13 25.87 15.82 -2.83
C LYS A 13 25.61 16.76 -1.66
N ARG A 14 26.47 17.78 -1.49
CA ARG A 14 26.32 18.77 -0.41
C ARG A 14 25.01 19.57 -0.50
N GLU A 15 24.49 19.76 -1.71
CA GLU A 15 23.24 20.49 -2.00
C GLU A 15 21.98 19.78 -1.48
N ASP A 16 22.06 18.47 -1.25
CA ASP A 16 20.95 17.67 -0.76
C ASP A 16 20.98 17.49 0.78
N ILE A 17 21.97 18.09 1.46
CA ILE A 17 22.16 17.99 2.90
C ILE A 17 21.71 19.31 3.54
N TYR A 18 20.68 19.22 4.38
CA TYR A 18 20.06 20.36 5.07
C TYR A 18 20.22 20.24 6.58
N THR A 19 20.28 21.39 7.27
CA THR A 19 20.18 21.41 8.73
C THR A 19 18.72 21.51 9.18
N LEU A 20 18.45 21.22 10.46
CA LEU A 20 17.09 21.22 11.00
C LEU A 20 16.43 22.61 11.00
N ASP A 21 17.23 23.68 11.07
CA ASP A 21 16.77 25.07 11.15
C ASP A 21 16.71 25.78 9.77
N GLU A 22 17.17 25.12 8.71
CA GLU A 22 17.19 25.67 7.35
C GLU A 22 15.82 25.58 6.66
N ASP A 23 15.52 26.56 5.78
CA ASP A 23 14.30 26.53 4.98
C ASP A 23 14.39 25.47 3.87
N LEU A 24 13.69 24.35 4.08
CA LEU A 24 13.71 23.22 3.15
C LEU A 24 12.95 23.53 1.84
N PRO A 25 13.44 23.01 0.69
CA PRO A 25 12.69 23.09 -0.57
C PRO A 25 11.30 22.46 -0.46
N LYS A 26 10.31 23.01 -1.19
CA LYS A 26 8.92 22.53 -1.18
C LYS A 26 8.79 21.02 -1.42
N ARG A 27 9.63 20.45 -2.31
CA ARG A 27 9.66 19.01 -2.62
C ARG A 27 10.09 18.13 -1.44
N VAL A 28 10.91 18.67 -0.54
CA VAL A 28 11.35 17.97 0.67
C VAL A 28 10.27 18.08 1.74
N LYS A 29 9.79 19.30 2.01
CA LYS A 29 8.69 19.56 2.96
C LYS A 29 7.44 18.73 2.68
N SER A 30 7.05 18.60 1.41
CA SER A 30 5.85 17.83 1.05
C SER A 30 5.97 16.35 1.45
N ARG A 31 7.18 15.79 1.39
CA ARG A 31 7.46 14.38 1.71
C ARG A 31 7.56 14.11 3.20
N MET A 32 7.94 15.11 4.00
CA MET A 32 8.01 15.02 5.48
C MET A 32 6.68 15.33 6.17
N SER A 33 5.58 15.44 5.43
CA SER A 33 4.28 15.74 6.02
C SER A 33 3.70 14.52 6.74
N VAL A 34 2.98 14.75 7.84
CA VAL A 34 2.25 13.69 8.59
C VAL A 34 1.36 12.85 7.66
N ALA A 35 0.75 13.47 6.65
CA ALA A 35 -0.05 12.76 5.64
C ALA A 35 0.76 11.76 4.79
N SER A 36 2.05 12.05 4.54
CA SER A 36 2.95 11.15 3.83
C SER A 36 3.44 10.01 4.72
N ASP A 37 3.65 10.27 6.02
CA ASP A 37 4.03 9.24 7.00
C ASP A 37 2.90 8.22 7.22
N MET A 38 1.65 8.70 7.31
CA MET A 38 0.47 7.84 7.43
C MET A 38 0.24 6.89 6.25
N ARG A 39 0.90 7.11 5.09
CA ARG A 39 0.78 6.21 3.92
C ARG A 39 1.18 4.77 4.28
N PHE A 40 2.15 4.60 5.18
CA PHE A 40 2.66 3.29 5.56
C PHE A 40 1.94 2.70 6.79
N GLU A 41 1.35 3.54 7.65
CA GLU A 41 0.55 3.08 8.79
C GLU A 41 -0.72 2.34 8.35
N LEU A 42 -1.36 2.77 7.25
CA LEU A 42 -2.56 2.13 6.70
C LEU A 42 -2.35 0.66 6.27
N PHE A 43 -1.11 0.23 6.01
CA PHE A 43 -0.79 -1.15 5.65
C PHE A 43 -0.42 -2.02 6.85
N ALA A 44 -0.17 -1.41 8.01
CA ALA A 44 0.16 -2.10 9.25
C ALA A 44 -1.07 -2.42 10.10
N GLU A 45 -2.26 -1.89 9.74
CA GLU A 45 -3.51 -2.29 10.37
C GLU A 45 -3.81 -3.77 10.07
N SER A 46 -3.73 -4.61 11.11
CA SER A 46 -4.05 -6.03 11.08
C SER A 46 -5.53 -6.31 10.76
N ASP A 47 -6.39 -5.35 11.07
CA ASP A 47 -7.83 -5.53 11.07
C ASP A 47 -8.50 -4.66 10.00
N VAL A 48 -8.22 -4.97 8.73
CA VAL A 48 -9.16 -4.64 7.68
C VAL A 48 -10.46 -5.33 8.04
N LYS A 49 -11.42 -4.57 8.60
CA LYS A 49 -12.79 -5.04 8.83
C LYS A 49 -13.19 -5.79 7.58
N GLN A 50 -13.40 -7.11 7.71
CA GLN A 50 -13.94 -7.92 6.64
C GLN A 50 -15.33 -7.33 6.37
N ASN A 51 -15.41 -6.39 5.42
CA ASN A 51 -16.68 -5.90 4.93
C ASN A 51 -17.46 -7.15 4.59
N SER A 52 -18.63 -7.34 5.22
CA SER A 52 -19.52 -8.44 4.90
C SER A 52 -19.91 -8.28 3.44
N LYS A 53 -19.08 -8.85 2.54
CA LYS A 53 -19.28 -8.72 1.10
C LYS A 53 -20.64 -9.32 0.85
N ARG A 54 -21.53 -8.55 0.21
CA ARG A 54 -22.85 -9.05 -0.13
C ARG A 54 -22.70 -10.36 -0.90
N GLN A 55 -23.44 -11.38 -0.49
CA GLN A 55 -23.49 -12.65 -1.20
C GLN A 55 -23.82 -12.38 -2.66
N ARG A 56 -22.96 -12.83 -3.58
CA ARG A 56 -23.20 -12.66 -5.00
C ARG A 56 -24.34 -13.58 -5.39
N VAL A 57 -25.45 -13.00 -5.83
CA VAL A 57 -26.56 -13.76 -6.43
C VAL A 57 -26.35 -13.78 -7.93
N ILE A 58 -26.54 -14.94 -8.54
CA ILE A 58 -26.43 -15.11 -9.99
C ILE A 58 -27.59 -14.38 -10.66
N ASN A 59 -27.30 -13.65 -11.74
CA ASN A 59 -28.34 -12.99 -12.52
C ASN A 59 -29.26 -14.05 -13.15
N SER A 60 -30.58 -13.85 -13.05
CA SER A 60 -31.59 -14.80 -13.53
C SER A 60 -31.42 -15.18 -15.00
N ARG A 61 -30.87 -14.28 -15.82
CA ARG A 61 -30.59 -14.52 -17.24
C ARG A 61 -29.61 -15.66 -17.51
N TYR A 62 -28.74 -15.98 -16.55
CA TYR A 62 -27.69 -17.00 -16.69
C TYR A 62 -27.96 -18.21 -15.80
N ARG A 63 -29.15 -18.35 -15.21
CA ARG A 63 -29.42 -19.39 -14.22
C ARG A 63 -29.35 -20.81 -14.80
N GLU A 64 -29.73 -20.96 -16.08
CA GLU A 64 -29.75 -22.25 -16.77
C GLU A 64 -28.35 -22.69 -17.22
N ASP A 65 -27.51 -21.73 -17.63
CA ASP A 65 -26.12 -21.98 -18.07
C ASP A 65 -25.11 -21.94 -16.92
N TYR A 66 -25.56 -21.62 -15.69
CA TYR A 66 -24.68 -21.49 -14.55
C TYR A 66 -24.27 -22.87 -14.03
N ILE A 67 -22.98 -23.16 -14.14
CA ILE A 67 -22.37 -24.35 -13.55
C ILE A 67 -21.67 -23.92 -12.27
N GLU A 68 -22.02 -24.55 -11.15
CA GLU A 68 -21.38 -24.26 -9.87
C GLU A 68 -19.86 -24.53 -9.96
N PRO A 69 -19.02 -23.67 -9.34
CA PRO A 69 -17.56 -23.80 -9.46
C PRO A 69 -17.01 -25.16 -9.02
N VAL A 70 -17.69 -25.82 -8.08
CA VAL A 70 -17.32 -27.17 -7.62
C VAL A 70 -17.56 -28.21 -8.72
N ILE A 71 -18.69 -28.10 -9.41
CA ILE A 71 -19.06 -28.99 -10.51
C ILE A 71 -18.17 -28.74 -11.72
N TYR A 72 -17.87 -27.48 -12.05
CA TYR A 72 -16.96 -27.14 -13.16
C TYR A 72 -15.57 -27.74 -12.95
N ARG A 73 -15.03 -27.70 -11.73
CA ARG A 73 -13.73 -28.32 -11.41
C ARG A 73 -13.74 -29.82 -11.65
N ALA A 74 -14.81 -30.51 -11.24
CA ALA A 74 -14.96 -31.95 -11.43
C ALA A 74 -15.14 -32.38 -12.91
N ILE A 75 -15.62 -31.49 -13.78
CA ILE A 75 -15.77 -31.76 -15.22
C ILE A 75 -14.43 -31.60 -15.98
N MET A 76 -13.55 -30.73 -15.49
CA MET A 76 -12.28 -30.38 -16.15
C MET A 76 -11.09 -31.25 -15.72
N GLU A 77 -11.27 -32.10 -14.71
CA GLU A 77 -10.30 -33.10 -14.21
C GLU A 77 -10.52 -34.46 -14.87
#